data_AF-A0A2E5ZN76-F1
#
_entry.id   AF-A0A2E5ZN76-F1
#
_cell.length_a   1.000
_cell.length_b   1.000
_cell.length_c   1.000
_cell.angle_alpha   90.00
_cell.angle_beta   90.00
_cell.angle_gamma   90.00
#
_symmetry.space_group_name_H-M   'P 1'
#
loop_
_entity.id
_entity.type
_entity.pdbx_description
1 polymer ?
#
loop_
_entity_poly.entity_id
_entity_poly.type
_entity_poly.pdbx_seq_one_letter_code
_entity_poly.pdbx_strand_id
1 'polypeptide(L)'
;MQDTPDTIEDCLSLLTGIVIPKPTFPKEQDFGYIIKSSDASILKSIAKQISKGVALTDRQYELVKKKLVDHKDEFTRNGVELDKCLDNLKYNLREIDRSHWLKILTYNDEDWLAIRFPFSKKIIDRIGELQKLQSIPLNRKPPYKDHTHYFAFTPKNIFSLMQVAKKFDTKFTVHKEITDIYEELLDYEANKQQYVPGIYENNITNLPDAACKYLIEDVGKCTDETIHLYYDRRHLYGLKHFDMEKVKASMETTSPLTKKVIKRDNATVLVPSSKYRFQEIVKSVIELQRIPIVVVIDVKQAIEQLKWTHTILKDYFDKEEISVLFRLDDKDNPFNKYIWRNKLNNPVAKNTKVVYISSNKLPKPLLKADFVPKIVLSYGGKGLNYNNVTQYTQGFDLQMVYEDTTSSTYWNRSERKLVHGIM
;
A
#
# COMPACT_ATOMS: atom_id res chain seq x y z
N MET A 1 22.67 64.35 12.37
CA MET A 1 23.41 64.42 11.09
C MET A 1 22.52 63.77 10.07
N GLN A 2 21.84 64.58 9.24
CA GLN A 2 21.15 64.08 8.05
C GLN A 2 22.24 63.87 7.01
N ASP A 3 22.91 62.72 7.08
CA ASP A 3 23.70 62.27 5.94
C ASP A 3 22.72 62.09 4.79
N THR A 4 22.99 62.78 3.68
CA THR A 4 22.19 62.67 2.47
C THR A 4 22.18 61.19 2.06
N PRO A 5 21.01 60.56 1.83
CA PRO A 5 20.99 59.16 1.43
C PRO A 5 21.81 58.98 0.16
N ASP A 6 22.70 58.00 0.16
CA ASP A 6 23.63 57.71 -0.94
C ASP A 6 23.51 56.27 -1.45
N THR A 7 22.82 55.39 -0.72
CA THR A 7 22.58 53.99 -1.10
C THR A 7 21.10 53.64 -1.20
N ILE A 8 20.81 52.56 -1.94
CA ILE A 8 19.46 52.02 -2.07
C ILE A 8 18.89 51.56 -0.72
N GLU A 9 19.75 51.08 0.20
CA GLU A 9 19.36 50.70 1.55
C GLU A 9 18.93 51.91 2.39
N ASP A 10 19.56 53.07 2.22
CA ASP A 10 19.17 54.30 2.92
C ASP A 10 17.83 54.83 2.39
N CYS A 11 17.62 54.80 1.07
CA CYS A 11 16.31 55.11 0.48
C CYS A 11 15.20 54.15 0.97
N LEU A 12 15.52 52.85 1.10
CA LEU A 12 14.59 51.87 1.65
C LEU A 12 14.31 52.11 3.15
N SER A 13 15.32 52.52 3.92
CA SER A 13 15.18 52.88 5.34
C SER A 13 14.22 54.07 5.50
N LEU A 14 14.40 55.12 4.68
CA LEU A 14 13.54 56.31 4.67
C LEU A 14 12.08 55.98 4.32
N LEU A 15 11.86 55.21 3.24
CA LEU A 15 10.50 54.87 2.80
C LEU A 15 9.76 53.93 3.76
N THR A 16 10.47 53.04 4.46
CA THR A 16 9.84 52.02 5.31
C THR A 16 9.78 52.38 6.79
N GLY A 17 10.55 53.39 7.23
CA GLY A 17 10.70 53.77 8.64
C GLY A 17 11.57 52.82 9.47
N ILE A 18 12.28 51.90 8.80
CA ILE A 18 13.13 50.89 9.44
C ILE A 18 14.59 51.27 9.23
N VAL A 19 15.26 51.67 10.31
CA VAL A 19 16.66 52.09 10.29
C VAL A 19 17.59 50.93 9.90
N ILE A 20 18.48 51.18 8.92
CA ILE A 20 19.47 50.24 8.41
C ILE A 20 20.90 50.84 8.53
N PRO A 21 21.82 50.25 9.32
CA PRO A 21 21.67 49.03 10.14
C PRO A 21 20.81 49.22 11.39
N LYS A 22 20.34 48.11 11.99
CA LYS A 22 19.49 48.15 13.18
C LYS A 22 20.20 48.86 14.36
N PRO A 23 19.59 49.91 14.96
CA PRO A 23 20.16 50.59 16.11
C PRO A 23 19.99 49.75 17.39
N THR A 24 20.81 50.05 18.42
CA THR A 24 20.76 49.41 19.75
C THR A 24 19.36 49.45 20.37
N PHE A 25 18.63 50.54 20.15
CA PHE A 25 17.24 50.72 20.59
C PHE A 25 16.34 50.95 19.38
N PRO A 26 15.72 49.89 18.82
CA PRO A 26 14.89 50.02 17.63
C PRO A 26 13.59 50.76 17.96
N LYS A 27 13.37 51.89 17.29
CA LYS A 27 12.08 52.57 17.20
C LYS A 27 11.76 52.74 15.72
N GLU A 28 10.52 52.48 15.32
CA GLU A 28 10.06 52.89 13.99
C GLU A 28 10.15 54.41 13.92
N GLN A 29 10.84 54.92 12.92
CA GLN A 29 10.99 56.35 12.69
C GLN A 29 10.06 56.74 11.56
N ASP A 30 9.26 57.78 11.79
CA ASP A 30 8.52 58.41 10.72
C ASP A 30 9.42 59.45 10.06
N PHE A 31 9.84 59.17 8.83
CA PHE A 31 10.67 60.07 8.02
C PHE A 31 9.83 60.96 7.10
N GLY A 32 8.50 60.93 7.18
CA GLY A 32 7.61 61.74 6.35
C GLY A 32 7.35 61.18 4.93
N TYR A 33 7.66 59.91 4.70
CA TYR A 33 7.45 59.23 3.41
C TYR A 33 6.14 58.43 3.40
N ILE A 34 5.38 58.56 2.31
CA ILE A 34 4.14 57.78 2.15
C ILE A 34 4.42 56.53 1.32
N ILE A 35 4.31 55.36 1.97
CA ILE A 35 4.42 54.05 1.30
C ILE A 35 3.07 53.55 0.82
N LYS A 36 2.98 53.11 -0.44
CA LYS A 36 1.77 52.47 -0.97
C LYS A 36 1.46 51.19 -0.19
N SER A 37 0.19 50.99 0.17
CA SER A 37 -0.27 49.84 0.95
C SER A 37 0.05 48.49 0.28
N SER A 38 0.04 48.43 -1.06
CA SER A 38 0.42 47.25 -1.84
C SER A 38 1.87 46.82 -1.66
N ASP A 39 2.76 47.78 -1.35
CA ASP A 39 4.21 47.57 -1.31
C ASP A 39 4.76 47.52 0.12
N ALA A 40 3.98 48.02 1.09
CA ALA A 40 4.37 48.11 2.50
C ALA A 40 4.82 46.78 3.09
N SER A 41 4.08 45.68 2.83
CA SER A 41 4.41 44.37 3.40
C SER A 41 5.76 43.85 2.93
N ILE A 42 6.02 43.89 1.62
CA ILE A 42 7.24 43.34 1.02
C ILE A 42 8.47 44.20 1.31
N LEU A 43 8.34 45.54 1.21
CA LEU A 43 9.44 46.46 1.46
C LEU A 43 9.84 46.48 2.94
N LYS A 44 8.87 46.50 3.87
CA LYS A 44 9.17 46.41 5.32
C LYS A 44 9.81 45.07 5.68
N SER A 45 9.40 43.98 5.04
CA SER A 45 10.01 42.66 5.26
C SER A 45 11.48 42.63 4.82
N ILE A 46 11.79 43.17 3.63
CA ILE A 46 13.17 43.27 3.12
C ILE A 46 14.00 44.21 4.00
N ALA A 47 13.49 45.38 4.37
CA ALA A 47 14.18 46.33 5.25
C ALA A 47 14.51 45.73 6.63
N LYS A 48 13.60 44.94 7.22
CA LYS A 48 13.84 44.18 8.46
C LYS A 48 14.93 43.10 8.31
N GLN A 49 15.12 42.53 7.12
CA GLN A 49 16.19 41.57 6.86
C GLN A 49 17.54 42.27 6.79
N ILE A 50 17.63 43.34 5.99
CA ILE A 50 18.86 44.11 5.81
C ILE A 50 19.31 44.76 7.11
N SER A 51 18.38 45.30 7.91
CA SER A 51 18.73 45.90 9.21
C SER A 51 19.37 44.90 10.18
N LYS A 52 19.11 43.60 10.02
CA LYS A 52 19.73 42.51 10.79
C LYS A 52 21.04 41.98 10.19
N GLY A 53 21.57 42.64 9.15
CA GLY A 53 22.81 42.25 8.48
C GLY A 53 22.63 41.20 7.38
N VAL A 54 21.41 40.96 6.89
CA VAL A 54 21.17 40.07 5.75
C VAL A 54 21.10 40.89 4.47
N ALA A 55 22.19 40.93 3.71
CA ALA A 55 22.30 41.71 2.49
C ALA A 55 21.25 41.32 1.42
N LEU A 56 21.00 42.24 0.48
CA LEU A 56 20.10 42.03 -0.65
C LEU A 56 20.60 40.92 -1.57
N THR A 57 19.67 40.19 -2.17
CA THR A 57 19.95 39.37 -3.35
C THR A 57 19.75 40.21 -4.61
N ASP A 58 20.36 39.85 -5.72
CA ASP A 58 20.06 40.38 -7.08
C ASP A 58 18.56 40.61 -7.33
N ARG A 59 17.69 39.62 -7.04
CA ARG A 59 16.24 39.75 -7.26
C ARG A 59 15.57 40.70 -6.27
N GLN A 60 16.02 40.73 -5.02
CA GLN A 60 15.50 41.68 -4.04
C GLN A 60 15.96 43.09 -4.38
N TYR A 61 17.20 43.26 -4.84
CA TYR A 61 17.75 44.52 -5.30
C TYR A 61 16.94 45.07 -6.48
N GLU A 62 16.73 44.29 -7.54
CA GLU A 62 15.90 44.71 -8.68
C GLU A 62 14.46 45.04 -8.28
N LEU A 63 13.87 44.25 -7.38
CA LEU A 63 12.54 44.51 -6.85
C LEU A 63 12.49 45.82 -6.07
N VAL A 64 13.42 46.04 -5.15
CA VAL A 64 13.50 47.26 -4.34
C VAL A 64 13.74 48.46 -5.26
N LYS A 65 14.67 48.37 -6.21
CA LYS A 65 14.94 49.41 -7.20
C LYS A 65 13.68 49.81 -7.95
N LYS A 66 12.96 48.84 -8.53
CA LYS A 66 11.69 49.08 -9.22
C LYS A 66 10.65 49.75 -8.30
N LYS A 67 10.52 49.27 -7.07
CA LYS A 67 9.54 49.78 -6.10
C LYS A 67 9.88 51.17 -5.56
N LEU A 68 11.14 51.50 -5.39
CA LEU A 68 11.57 52.85 -5.02
C LEU A 68 11.29 53.83 -6.16
N VAL A 69 11.53 53.43 -7.41
CA VAL A 69 11.16 54.23 -8.60
C VAL A 69 9.66 54.49 -8.66
N ASP A 70 8.82 53.51 -8.32
CA ASP A 70 7.35 53.69 -8.22
C ASP A 70 6.93 54.74 -7.16
N HIS A 71 7.84 55.16 -6.28
CA HIS A 71 7.65 56.18 -5.23
C HIS A 71 8.53 57.42 -5.45
N LYS A 72 9.07 57.64 -6.66
CA LYS A 72 10.00 58.75 -6.96
C LYS A 72 9.48 60.12 -6.53
N ASP A 73 8.18 60.38 -6.65
CA ASP A 73 7.56 61.65 -6.26
C ASP A 73 7.71 61.95 -4.75
N GLU A 74 7.68 60.92 -3.90
CA GLU A 74 7.88 61.07 -2.45
C GLU A 74 9.33 61.45 -2.12
N PHE A 75 10.30 60.92 -2.89
CA PHE A 75 11.71 61.28 -2.74
C PHE A 75 11.98 62.71 -3.22
N THR A 76 11.44 63.10 -4.37
CA THR A 76 11.54 64.48 -4.89
C THR A 76 10.95 65.49 -3.90
N ARG A 77 9.78 65.20 -3.31
CA ARG A 77 9.13 66.08 -2.31
C ARG A 77 9.98 66.30 -1.07
N ASN A 78 10.75 65.29 -0.66
CA ASN A 78 11.65 65.34 0.49
C ASN A 78 13.09 65.74 0.12
N GLY A 79 13.33 66.23 -1.10
CA GLY A 79 14.64 66.74 -1.55
C GLY A 79 15.70 65.66 -1.79
N VAL A 80 15.31 64.41 -2.01
CA VAL A 80 16.22 63.29 -2.26
C VAL A 80 16.30 62.96 -3.75
N GLU A 81 17.51 63.01 -4.31
CA GLU A 81 17.79 62.63 -5.69
C GLU A 81 17.95 61.11 -5.83
N LEU A 82 16.81 60.43 -5.96
CA LEU A 82 16.74 58.96 -5.93
C LEU A 82 17.68 58.27 -6.93
N ASP A 83 17.80 58.81 -8.16
CA ASP A 83 18.58 58.18 -9.24
C ASP A 83 20.06 57.98 -8.88
N LYS A 84 20.63 58.84 -8.01
CA LYS A 84 22.02 58.72 -7.52
C LYS A 84 22.22 57.59 -6.49
N CYS A 85 21.14 57.14 -5.86
CA CYS A 85 21.18 56.15 -4.78
C CYS A 85 20.92 54.73 -5.29
N LEU A 86 20.21 54.58 -6.42
CA LEU A 86 19.68 53.29 -6.87
C LEU A 86 20.76 52.26 -7.23
N ASP A 87 21.92 52.71 -7.70
CA ASP A 87 23.03 51.85 -8.13
C ASP A 87 24.13 51.68 -7.07
N ASN A 88 24.00 52.36 -5.94
CA ASN A 88 24.94 52.29 -4.83
C ASN A 88 24.40 51.35 -3.75
N LEU A 89 25.25 50.42 -3.31
CA LEU A 89 24.92 49.42 -2.29
C LEU A 89 25.70 49.67 -1.02
N LYS A 90 24.99 49.68 0.11
CA LYS A 90 25.59 49.69 1.45
C LYS A 90 26.24 48.36 1.80
N TYR A 91 25.69 47.26 1.27
CA TYR A 91 26.23 45.90 1.43
C TYR A 91 26.27 45.18 0.08
N ASN A 92 27.36 44.44 -0.18
CA ASN A 92 27.47 43.63 -1.38
C ASN A 92 26.29 42.64 -1.49
N LEU A 93 25.77 42.46 -2.71
CA LEU A 93 24.71 41.49 -2.96
C LEU A 93 25.15 40.10 -2.53
N ARG A 94 24.28 39.39 -1.81
CA ARG A 94 24.52 38.00 -1.44
C ARG A 94 24.05 37.05 -2.54
N GLU A 95 24.81 35.99 -2.74
CA GLU A 95 24.41 34.89 -3.61
C GLU A 95 23.47 33.93 -2.87
N ILE A 96 22.46 33.45 -3.59
CA ILE A 96 21.58 32.36 -3.13
C ILE A 96 21.73 31.22 -4.10
N ASP A 97 21.95 30.02 -3.56
CA ASP A 97 21.99 28.82 -4.35
C ASP A 97 20.57 28.45 -4.84
N ARG A 98 20.38 28.67 -6.14
CA ARG A 98 19.15 28.45 -6.91
C ARG A 98 19.06 27.06 -7.54
N SER A 99 20.00 26.17 -7.21
CA SER A 99 20.07 24.86 -7.82
C SER A 99 18.79 24.06 -7.56
N HIS A 100 18.36 23.33 -8.59
CA HIS A 100 17.37 22.29 -8.42
C HIS A 100 18.06 20.97 -8.76
N TRP A 101 18.00 20.01 -7.86
CA TRP A 101 18.57 18.71 -8.11
C TRP A 101 17.84 17.61 -7.36
N LEU A 102 18.03 16.39 -7.86
CA LEU A 102 17.59 15.16 -7.25
C LEU A 102 18.80 14.23 -7.17
N LYS A 103 19.24 13.89 -5.95
CA LYS A 103 20.47 13.13 -5.67
C LYS A 103 20.23 12.05 -4.63
N ILE A 104 21.16 11.10 -4.58
CA ILE A 104 21.30 10.15 -3.48
C ILE A 104 22.30 10.75 -2.50
N LEU A 105 21.93 10.85 -1.24
CA LEU A 105 22.79 11.35 -0.16
C LEU A 105 22.80 10.34 0.98
N THR A 106 23.98 10.07 1.52
CA THR A 106 24.15 9.18 2.67
C THR A 106 24.01 9.97 3.97
N TYR A 107 23.22 9.45 4.91
CA TYR A 107 23.03 10.01 6.25
C TYR A 107 22.90 8.87 7.26
N ASN A 108 23.72 8.87 8.31
CA ASN A 108 23.82 7.79 9.29
C ASN A 108 23.98 6.41 8.63
N ASP A 109 24.89 6.31 7.66
CA ASP A 109 25.20 5.08 6.90
C ASP A 109 24.01 4.49 6.10
N GLU A 110 22.93 5.25 5.93
CA GLU A 110 21.79 4.91 5.07
C GLU A 110 21.70 5.87 3.88
N ASP A 111 21.34 5.35 2.70
CA ASP A 111 21.13 6.16 1.51
C ASP A 111 19.70 6.74 1.45
N TRP A 112 19.63 8.02 1.12
CA TRP A 112 18.39 8.79 1.03
C TRP A 112 18.26 9.46 -0.32
N LEU A 113 17.02 9.52 -0.81
CA LEU A 113 16.68 10.38 -1.94
C LEU A 113 16.48 11.80 -1.43
N ALA A 114 17.29 12.71 -1.94
CA ALA A 114 17.27 14.12 -1.60
C ALA A 114 16.87 14.93 -2.83
N ILE A 115 15.79 15.68 -2.72
CA ILE A 115 15.35 16.64 -3.74
C ILE A 115 15.47 18.05 -3.19
N ARG A 116 16.20 18.90 -3.89
CA ARG A 116 16.43 20.29 -3.51
C ARG A 116 15.92 21.21 -4.59
N PHE A 117 15.26 22.29 -4.17
CA PHE A 117 14.78 23.34 -5.05
C PHE A 117 14.54 24.62 -4.23
N PRO A 118 14.76 25.82 -4.77
CA PRO A 118 14.37 27.08 -4.13
C PRO A 118 12.86 27.14 -3.94
N PHE A 119 12.39 27.98 -3.01
CA PHE A 119 10.96 28.08 -2.68
C PHE A 119 10.05 28.12 -3.92
N SER A 120 9.22 27.07 -4.06
CA SER A 120 8.26 26.91 -5.13
C SER A 120 7.01 26.25 -4.58
N LYS A 121 5.95 27.04 -4.35
CA LYS A 121 4.69 26.55 -3.76
C LYS A 121 4.15 25.31 -4.46
N LYS A 122 4.17 25.31 -5.80
CA LYS A 122 3.72 24.17 -6.62
C LYS A 122 4.50 22.88 -6.35
N ILE A 123 5.82 22.97 -6.18
CA ILE A 123 6.66 21.80 -5.89
C ILE A 123 6.45 21.37 -4.43
N ILE A 124 6.40 22.33 -3.49
CA ILE A 124 6.17 22.07 -2.06
C ILE A 124 4.87 21.30 -1.85
N ASP A 125 3.77 21.71 -2.47
CA ASP A 125 2.47 21.05 -2.33
C ASP A 125 2.57 19.57 -2.75
N ARG A 126 3.22 19.29 -3.89
CA ARG A 126 3.40 17.93 -4.40
C ARG A 126 4.35 17.08 -3.54
N ILE A 127 5.44 17.68 -3.07
CA ILE A 127 6.39 17.03 -2.15
C ILE A 127 5.70 16.71 -0.82
N GLY A 128 4.86 17.62 -0.31
CA GLY A 128 4.07 17.43 0.90
C GLY A 128 3.08 16.27 0.78
N GLU A 129 2.41 16.11 -0.37
CA GLU A 129 1.57 14.93 -0.65
C GLU A 129 2.38 13.63 -0.60
N LEU A 130 3.54 13.60 -1.28
CA LEU A 130 4.40 12.42 -1.30
C LEU A 130 4.91 12.05 0.10
N GLN A 131 5.26 13.04 0.92
CA GLN A 131 5.73 12.82 2.28
C GLN A 131 4.66 12.18 3.19
N LYS A 132 3.39 12.54 3.02
CA LYS A 132 2.28 11.93 3.81
C LYS A 132 2.09 10.44 3.53
N LEU A 133 2.50 9.98 2.34
CA LEU A 133 2.39 8.58 1.94
C LEU A 133 3.52 7.71 2.50
N GLN A 134 4.46 8.29 3.25
CA GLN A 134 5.62 7.59 3.77
C GLN A 134 5.50 7.29 5.26
N SER A 135 5.73 6.03 5.60
CA SER A 135 5.84 5.58 6.99
C SER A 135 7.30 5.58 7.43
N ILE A 136 7.92 6.76 7.49
CA ILE A 136 9.32 6.92 7.95
C ILE A 136 9.31 7.51 9.37
N PRO A 137 9.91 6.84 10.36
CA PRO A 137 10.09 7.40 11.69
C PRO A 137 10.88 8.73 11.63
N LEU A 138 10.36 9.78 12.25
CA LEU A 138 10.94 11.13 12.27
C LEU A 138 12.41 11.16 12.75
N ASN A 139 12.78 10.25 13.64
CA ASN A 139 14.13 10.17 14.22
C ASN A 139 15.20 9.60 13.27
N ARG A 140 14.82 8.97 12.15
CA ARG A 140 15.76 8.45 11.15
C ARG A 140 15.95 9.38 9.97
N LYS A 141 15.04 10.34 9.78
CA LYS A 141 15.05 11.22 8.63
C LYS A 141 16.14 12.29 8.76
N PRO A 142 16.92 12.56 7.69
CA PRO A 142 17.83 13.69 7.68
C PRO A 142 17.08 15.01 7.93
N PRO A 143 17.66 15.96 8.69
CA PRO A 143 17.02 17.23 8.98
C PRO A 143 16.84 18.06 7.70
N TYR A 144 15.72 18.75 7.59
CA TYR A 144 15.49 19.72 6.52
C TYR A 144 16.53 20.84 6.61
N LYS A 145 17.32 21.01 5.55
CA LYS A 145 18.38 22.01 5.45
C LYS A 145 18.51 22.46 4.00
N ASP A 146 18.81 23.74 3.79
CA ASP A 146 19.11 24.32 2.48
C ASP A 146 18.08 23.99 1.38
N HIS A 147 16.79 24.02 1.76
CA HIS A 147 15.67 23.66 0.89
C HIS A 147 15.71 22.23 0.31
N THR A 148 16.31 21.30 1.05
CA THR A 148 16.40 19.89 0.67
C THR A 148 15.37 19.06 1.41
N HIS A 149 14.59 18.30 0.65
CA HIS A 149 13.59 17.36 1.15
C HIS A 149 14.08 15.93 0.97
N TYR A 150 13.93 15.10 2.01
CA TYR A 150 14.42 13.74 2.04
C TYR A 150 13.29 12.71 2.01
N PHE A 151 13.56 11.59 1.33
CA PHE A 151 12.68 10.46 1.13
C PHE A 151 13.49 9.15 1.22
N ALA A 152 12.89 8.07 1.71
CA ALA A 152 13.55 6.76 1.74
C ALA A 152 13.94 6.31 0.32
N PHE A 153 15.09 5.67 0.18
CA PHE A 153 15.55 5.16 -1.11
C PHE A 153 14.77 3.89 -1.50
N THR A 154 13.71 4.06 -2.28
CA THR A 154 12.85 2.97 -2.76
C THR A 154 12.41 3.22 -4.20
N PRO A 155 12.13 2.16 -4.99
CA PRO A 155 11.66 2.31 -6.38
C PRO A 155 10.45 3.23 -6.54
N LYS A 156 9.48 3.12 -5.62
CA LYS A 156 8.28 3.96 -5.62
C LYS A 156 8.62 5.45 -5.48
N ASN A 157 9.59 5.77 -4.63
CA ASN A 157 10.00 7.16 -4.39
C ASN A 157 10.86 7.69 -5.52
N ILE A 158 11.77 6.88 -6.07
CA ILE A 158 12.53 7.20 -7.29
C ILE A 158 11.56 7.59 -8.39
N PHE A 159 10.59 6.71 -8.70
CA PHE A 159 9.60 6.97 -9.72
C PHE A 159 8.81 8.25 -9.45
N SER A 160 8.27 8.40 -8.24
CA SER A 160 7.46 9.58 -7.88
C SER A 160 8.24 10.89 -7.97
N LEU A 161 9.49 10.93 -7.49
CA LEU A 161 10.33 12.13 -7.52
C LEU A 161 10.82 12.44 -8.92
N MET A 162 11.15 11.43 -9.72
CA MET A 162 11.52 11.64 -11.12
C MET A 162 10.34 12.19 -11.93
N GLN A 163 9.12 11.74 -11.66
CA GLN A 163 7.90 12.34 -12.26
C GLN A 163 7.70 13.80 -11.85
N VAL A 164 8.11 14.19 -10.63
CA VAL A 164 8.13 15.61 -10.23
C VAL A 164 9.23 16.36 -10.99
N ALA A 165 10.46 15.84 -11.02
CA ALA A 165 11.59 16.48 -11.69
C ALA A 165 11.31 16.71 -13.19
N LYS A 166 10.83 15.68 -13.91
CA LYS A 166 10.47 15.76 -15.34
C LYS A 166 9.36 16.77 -15.64
N LYS A 167 8.40 16.98 -14.74
CA LYS A 167 7.38 18.04 -14.91
C LYS A 167 7.98 19.45 -14.90
N PHE A 168 9.20 19.59 -14.39
CA PHE A 168 9.96 20.83 -14.32
C PHE A 168 11.33 20.67 -15.00
N ASP A 169 11.39 19.88 -16.08
CA ASP A 169 12.61 19.33 -16.72
C ASP A 169 13.71 20.36 -16.99
N THR A 170 13.33 21.62 -17.26
CA THR A 170 14.29 22.71 -17.51
C THR A 170 15.02 23.22 -16.27
N LYS A 171 14.77 22.63 -15.09
CA LYS A 171 15.33 23.11 -13.81
C LYS A 171 16.18 22.07 -13.08
N PHE A 172 15.78 20.79 -13.09
CA PHE A 172 16.39 19.79 -12.22
C PHE A 172 17.57 19.07 -12.85
N THR A 173 18.71 19.07 -12.16
CA THR A 173 19.81 18.15 -12.42
C THR A 173 19.60 16.86 -11.62
N VAL A 174 19.47 15.72 -12.30
CA VAL A 174 19.20 14.43 -11.64
C VAL A 174 20.46 13.57 -11.65
N HIS A 175 20.75 12.93 -10.52
CA HIS A 175 21.86 11.99 -10.39
C HIS A 175 21.67 10.78 -11.33
N LYS A 176 22.74 10.37 -12.02
CA LYS A 176 22.68 9.33 -13.04
C LYS A 176 22.02 8.03 -12.54
N GLU A 177 22.42 7.55 -11.37
CA GLU A 177 21.87 6.33 -10.77
C GLU A 177 20.34 6.37 -10.58
N ILE A 178 19.79 7.55 -10.24
CA ILE A 178 18.33 7.72 -10.11
C ILE A 178 17.66 7.62 -11.48
N THR A 179 18.29 8.21 -12.51
CA THR A 179 17.81 8.12 -13.89
C THR A 179 17.85 6.69 -14.41
N ASP A 180 18.96 5.98 -14.18
CA ASP A 180 19.16 4.58 -14.60
C ASP A 180 18.09 3.67 -13.97
N ILE A 181 17.88 3.75 -12.64
CA ILE A 181 16.83 2.97 -11.96
C ILE A 181 15.44 3.37 -12.47
N TYR A 182 15.18 4.65 -12.71
CA TYR A 182 13.89 5.08 -13.24
C TYR A 182 13.60 4.52 -14.64
N GLU A 183 14.61 4.47 -15.51
CA GLU A 183 14.50 3.87 -16.84
C GLU A 183 14.24 2.37 -16.75
N GLU A 184 14.91 1.67 -15.84
CA GLU A 184 14.65 0.25 -15.55
C GLU A 184 13.21 0.02 -15.06
N LEU A 185 12.70 0.90 -14.20
CA LEU A 185 11.30 0.81 -13.75
C LEU A 185 10.29 1.04 -14.89
N LEU A 186 10.62 1.90 -15.86
CA LEU A 186 9.81 2.06 -17.06
C LEU A 186 9.88 0.83 -17.97
N ASP A 187 11.05 0.20 -18.09
CA ASP A 187 11.21 -1.05 -18.82
C ASP A 187 10.36 -2.16 -18.19
N TYR A 188 10.42 -2.34 -16.86
CA TYR A 188 9.61 -3.31 -16.14
C TYR A 188 8.11 -3.11 -16.34
N GLU A 189 7.64 -1.86 -16.40
CA GLU A 189 6.24 -1.53 -16.64
C GLU A 189 5.83 -1.81 -18.10
N ALA A 190 6.70 -1.53 -19.07
CA ALA A 190 6.47 -1.80 -20.49
C ALA A 190 6.54 -3.29 -20.82
N ASN A 191 7.44 -4.02 -20.15
CA ASN A 191 7.78 -5.42 -20.39
C ASN A 191 7.32 -6.34 -19.26
N LYS A 192 6.20 -6.01 -18.59
CA LYS A 192 5.66 -6.79 -17.45
C LYS A 192 5.64 -8.29 -17.67
N GLN A 193 5.34 -8.73 -18.89
CA GLN A 193 5.29 -10.14 -19.27
C GLN A 193 6.60 -10.91 -19.07
N GLN A 194 7.73 -10.23 -18.95
CA GLN A 194 9.05 -10.83 -18.70
C GLN A 194 9.41 -10.94 -17.22
N TYR A 195 8.67 -10.27 -16.33
CA TYR A 195 9.05 -10.15 -14.92
C TYR A 195 7.93 -10.53 -13.95
N VAL A 196 6.67 -10.33 -14.34
CA VAL A 196 5.51 -10.52 -13.47
C VAL A 196 5.03 -11.98 -13.57
N PRO A 197 4.94 -12.72 -12.45
CA PRO A 197 4.40 -14.07 -12.45
C PRO A 197 2.95 -14.07 -12.93
N GLY A 198 2.62 -14.95 -13.87
CA GLY A 198 1.26 -14.99 -14.41
C GLY A 198 1.03 -16.04 -15.47
N ILE A 199 -0.19 -16.03 -16.01
CA ILE A 199 -0.60 -16.85 -17.13
C ILE A 199 -0.72 -15.96 -18.37
N TYR A 200 0.17 -16.18 -19.33
CA TYR A 200 0.23 -15.48 -20.61
C TYR A 200 -0.01 -16.49 -21.72
N GLU A 201 -1.10 -16.32 -22.48
CA GLU A 201 -1.45 -17.27 -23.56
C GLU A 201 -1.47 -18.74 -23.10
N ASN A 202 -2.04 -19.00 -21.92
CA ASN A 202 -2.08 -20.32 -21.26
C ASN A 202 -0.71 -20.89 -20.84
N ASN A 203 0.35 -20.10 -20.85
CA ASN A 203 1.66 -20.49 -20.33
C ASN A 203 1.90 -19.84 -18.98
N ILE A 204 2.43 -20.63 -18.04
CA ILE A 204 2.93 -20.12 -16.76
C ILE A 204 4.26 -19.42 -17.03
N THR A 205 4.37 -18.13 -16.71
CA THR A 205 5.61 -17.37 -16.88
C THR A 205 6.06 -16.74 -15.57
N ASN A 206 7.36 -16.47 -15.48
CA ASN A 206 8.03 -15.78 -14.37
C ASN A 206 7.72 -16.40 -13.00
N LEU A 207 7.56 -17.71 -12.95
CA LEU A 207 7.38 -18.50 -11.74
C LEU A 207 8.49 -19.57 -11.69
N PRO A 208 9.06 -19.89 -10.52
CA PRO A 208 10.07 -20.93 -10.41
C PRO A 208 9.56 -22.29 -10.92
N ASP A 209 10.41 -23.04 -11.63
CA ASP A 209 10.05 -24.32 -12.26
C ASP A 209 9.42 -25.33 -11.31
N ALA A 210 9.90 -25.39 -10.07
CA ALA A 210 9.32 -26.26 -9.04
C ALA A 210 7.86 -25.90 -8.76
N ALA A 211 7.54 -24.62 -8.65
CA ALA A 211 6.18 -24.14 -8.43
C ALA A 211 5.29 -24.37 -9.67
N CYS A 212 5.82 -24.18 -10.88
CA CYS A 212 5.13 -24.54 -12.13
C CYS A 212 4.76 -26.03 -12.15
N LYS A 213 5.70 -26.91 -11.81
CA LYS A 213 5.49 -28.35 -11.74
C LYS A 213 4.38 -28.69 -10.73
N TYR A 214 4.46 -28.17 -9.50
CA TYR A 214 3.43 -28.43 -8.48
C TYR A 214 2.05 -27.94 -8.91
N LEU A 215 1.95 -26.77 -9.54
CA LEU A 215 0.68 -26.24 -10.01
C LEU A 215 0.08 -27.11 -11.12
N ILE A 216 0.89 -27.56 -12.07
CA ILE A 216 0.45 -28.47 -13.15
C ILE A 216 0.03 -29.84 -12.58
N GLU A 217 0.75 -30.36 -11.58
CA GLU A 217 0.36 -31.59 -10.88
C GLU A 217 -0.93 -31.42 -10.06
N ASP A 218 -1.19 -30.21 -9.54
CA ASP A 218 -2.36 -29.89 -8.72
C ASP A 218 -3.66 -29.75 -9.54
N VAL A 219 -3.61 -29.01 -10.65
CA VAL A 219 -4.81 -28.62 -11.43
C VAL A 219 -4.76 -29.01 -12.91
N GLY A 220 -3.73 -29.75 -13.34
CA GLY A 220 -3.51 -30.12 -14.74
C GLY A 220 -2.89 -29.01 -15.57
N LYS A 221 -2.71 -29.24 -16.87
CA LYS A 221 -2.18 -28.22 -17.80
C LYS A 221 -3.13 -27.03 -17.92
N CYS A 222 -2.57 -25.84 -18.07
CA CYS A 222 -3.35 -24.62 -18.32
C CYS A 222 -3.88 -24.64 -19.76
N THR A 223 -5.20 -24.59 -19.91
CA THR A 223 -5.92 -24.49 -21.19
C THR A 223 -7.06 -23.47 -21.03
N ASP A 224 -7.75 -23.18 -22.13
CA ASP A 224 -8.92 -22.28 -22.09
C ASP A 224 -10.04 -22.84 -21.19
N GLU A 225 -10.10 -24.15 -20.95
CA GLU A 225 -11.06 -24.77 -20.04
C GLU A 225 -10.61 -24.75 -18.57
N THR A 226 -9.30 -24.81 -18.29
CA THR A 226 -8.76 -24.98 -16.93
C THR A 226 -8.18 -23.70 -16.32
N ILE A 227 -8.05 -22.62 -17.09
CA ILE A 227 -7.45 -21.35 -16.63
C ILE A 227 -8.14 -20.76 -15.37
N HIS A 228 -9.44 -21.00 -15.15
CA HIS A 228 -10.10 -20.60 -13.91
C HIS A 228 -9.55 -21.29 -12.65
N LEU A 229 -9.03 -22.52 -12.75
CA LEU A 229 -8.40 -23.24 -11.65
C LEU A 229 -7.08 -22.57 -11.25
N TYR A 230 -6.31 -22.12 -12.25
CA TYR A 230 -5.12 -21.31 -12.03
C TYR A 230 -5.45 -19.98 -11.37
N TYR A 231 -6.54 -19.34 -11.80
CA TYR A 231 -7.03 -18.11 -11.18
C TYR A 231 -7.48 -18.34 -9.72
N ASP A 232 -8.09 -19.48 -9.40
CA ASP A 232 -8.41 -19.86 -8.01
C ASP A 232 -7.15 -19.99 -7.14
N ARG A 233 -6.06 -20.55 -7.70
CA ARG A 233 -4.76 -20.73 -7.03
C ARG A 233 -3.87 -19.46 -7.01
N ARG A 234 -4.29 -18.36 -7.64
CA ARG A 234 -3.43 -17.18 -7.86
C ARG A 234 -2.78 -16.61 -6.60
N HIS A 235 -3.50 -16.61 -5.48
CA HIS A 235 -2.98 -16.07 -4.22
C HIS A 235 -1.94 -17.01 -3.59
N LEU A 236 -2.16 -18.32 -3.68
CA LEU A 236 -1.23 -19.34 -3.18
C LEU A 236 0.11 -19.33 -3.92
N TYR A 237 0.10 -19.11 -5.22
CA TYR A 237 1.30 -19.11 -6.08
C TYR A 237 1.81 -17.71 -6.44
N GLY A 238 1.15 -16.65 -5.97
CA GLY A 238 1.55 -15.27 -6.27
C GLY A 238 1.36 -14.85 -7.73
N LEU A 239 0.48 -15.52 -8.50
CA LEU A 239 0.18 -15.17 -9.89
C LEU A 239 -0.58 -13.83 -9.94
N LYS A 240 -0.07 -12.89 -10.75
CA LYS A 240 -0.58 -11.51 -10.84
C LYS A 240 -1.22 -11.18 -12.18
N HIS A 241 -0.86 -11.88 -13.26
CA HIS A 241 -1.39 -11.64 -14.59
C HIS A 241 -2.21 -12.83 -15.11
N PHE A 242 -3.32 -12.52 -15.77
CA PHE A 242 -4.20 -13.44 -16.48
C PHE A 242 -4.90 -12.72 -17.63
N ASP A 243 -5.16 -13.44 -18.73
CA ASP A 243 -6.17 -13.02 -19.71
C ASP A 243 -7.56 -13.21 -19.09
N MET A 244 -8.16 -12.09 -18.66
CA MET A 244 -9.42 -12.12 -17.92
C MET A 244 -10.62 -12.54 -18.76
N GLU A 245 -10.57 -12.41 -20.08
CA GLU A 245 -11.68 -12.87 -20.94
C GLU A 245 -11.69 -14.40 -21.02
N LYS A 246 -10.51 -15.03 -21.13
CA LYS A 246 -10.37 -16.49 -21.03
C LYS A 246 -10.78 -17.01 -19.66
N VAL A 247 -10.36 -16.33 -18.58
CA VAL A 247 -10.80 -16.68 -17.23
C VAL A 247 -12.33 -16.65 -17.13
N LYS A 248 -12.98 -15.59 -17.62
CA LYS A 248 -14.45 -15.48 -17.60
C LYS A 248 -15.12 -16.60 -18.40
N ALA A 249 -14.68 -16.87 -19.61
CA ALA A 249 -15.23 -17.92 -20.47
C ALA A 249 -15.09 -19.31 -19.81
N SER A 250 -13.91 -19.63 -19.28
CA SER A 250 -13.65 -20.90 -18.61
C SER A 250 -14.50 -21.13 -17.36
N MET A 251 -14.95 -20.06 -16.70
CA MET A 251 -15.84 -20.14 -15.55
C MET A 251 -17.29 -20.41 -15.94
N GLU A 252 -17.72 -20.19 -17.18
CA GLU A 252 -19.15 -20.25 -17.55
C GLU A 252 -19.80 -21.58 -17.21
N THR A 253 -19.04 -22.67 -17.35
CA THR A 253 -19.42 -24.07 -17.08
C THR A 253 -19.53 -24.42 -15.59
N THR A 254 -19.04 -23.55 -14.69
CA THR A 254 -19.02 -23.78 -13.24
C THR A 254 -20.28 -23.24 -12.55
N SER A 255 -20.54 -23.74 -11.33
CA SER A 255 -21.69 -23.34 -10.53
C SER A 255 -21.62 -21.87 -10.07
N PRO A 256 -22.77 -21.23 -9.76
CA PRO A 256 -22.79 -19.86 -9.25
C PRO A 256 -21.96 -19.66 -7.98
N LEU A 257 -21.90 -20.66 -7.09
CA LEU A 257 -21.08 -20.60 -5.88
C LEU A 257 -19.59 -20.68 -6.24
N THR A 258 -19.20 -21.61 -7.11
CA THR A 258 -17.84 -21.77 -7.60
C THR A 258 -17.28 -20.48 -8.20
N LYS A 259 -18.06 -19.81 -9.06
CA LYS A 259 -17.70 -18.51 -9.65
C LYS A 259 -17.35 -17.46 -8.59
N LYS A 260 -18.05 -17.45 -7.46
CA LYS A 260 -17.78 -16.52 -6.34
C LYS A 260 -16.52 -16.91 -5.58
N VAL A 261 -16.31 -18.21 -5.34
CA VAL A 261 -15.11 -18.72 -4.65
C VAL A 261 -13.85 -18.42 -5.47
N ILE A 262 -13.87 -18.62 -6.79
CA ILE A 262 -12.75 -18.31 -7.69
C ILE A 262 -12.35 -16.84 -7.57
N LYS A 263 -13.33 -15.94 -7.50
CA LYS A 263 -13.15 -14.49 -7.41
C LYS A 263 -12.84 -13.96 -6.01
N ARG A 264 -12.70 -14.82 -4.99
CA ARG A 264 -12.42 -14.41 -3.61
C ARG A 264 -11.15 -13.57 -3.52
N ASP A 265 -11.13 -12.60 -2.61
CA ASP A 265 -9.93 -11.83 -2.26
C ASP A 265 -9.25 -12.35 -0.99
N ASN A 266 -9.93 -13.23 -0.24
CA ASN A 266 -9.52 -13.73 1.06
C ASN A 266 -9.56 -15.25 1.09
N ALA A 267 -8.76 -15.86 1.97
CA ALA A 267 -8.73 -17.30 2.12
C ALA A 267 -10.04 -17.84 2.72
N THR A 268 -10.67 -17.08 3.62
CA THR A 268 -11.96 -17.45 4.20
C THR A 268 -13.11 -16.97 3.34
N VAL A 269 -14.00 -17.90 3.01
CA VAL A 269 -15.27 -17.66 2.32
C VAL A 269 -16.42 -18.04 3.25
N LEU A 270 -17.23 -17.07 3.64
CA LEU A 270 -18.41 -17.31 4.47
C LEU A 270 -19.62 -17.58 3.57
N VAL A 271 -20.16 -18.80 3.61
CA VAL A 271 -21.26 -19.28 2.77
C VAL A 271 -22.57 -19.31 3.57
N PRO A 272 -23.55 -18.44 3.28
CA PRO A 272 -24.81 -18.39 4.01
C PRO A 272 -25.72 -19.59 3.70
N SER A 273 -26.16 -20.31 4.74
CA SER A 273 -27.08 -21.45 4.60
C SER A 273 -28.48 -21.07 4.09
N SER A 274 -28.89 -19.81 4.26
CA SER A 274 -30.14 -19.27 3.70
C SER A 274 -30.14 -19.15 2.19
N LYS A 275 -28.95 -19.13 1.57
CA LYS A 275 -28.79 -18.92 0.13
C LYS A 275 -28.29 -20.16 -0.59
N TYR A 276 -27.36 -20.87 0.03
CA TYR A 276 -26.68 -22.02 -0.56
C TYR A 276 -26.94 -23.27 0.25
N ARG A 277 -27.24 -24.37 -0.43
CA ARG A 277 -27.29 -25.70 0.18
C ARG A 277 -25.88 -26.24 0.33
N PHE A 278 -25.64 -27.08 1.34
CA PHE A 278 -24.34 -27.72 1.53
C PHE A 278 -23.88 -28.55 0.30
N GLN A 279 -24.81 -29.12 -0.47
CA GLN A 279 -24.51 -29.81 -1.73
C GLN A 279 -23.81 -28.90 -2.75
N GLU A 280 -24.13 -27.61 -2.77
CA GLU A 280 -23.49 -26.64 -3.66
C GLU A 280 -22.04 -26.37 -3.24
N ILE A 281 -21.73 -26.42 -1.94
CA ILE A 281 -20.35 -26.34 -1.43
C ILE A 281 -19.56 -27.55 -1.92
N VAL A 282 -20.10 -28.77 -1.76
CA VAL A 282 -19.43 -29.99 -2.24
C VAL A 282 -19.22 -29.93 -3.75
N LYS A 283 -20.24 -29.54 -4.52
CA LYS A 283 -20.11 -29.35 -5.97
C LYS A 283 -19.00 -28.34 -6.31
N SER A 284 -18.91 -27.23 -5.59
CA SER A 284 -17.85 -26.24 -5.79
C SER A 284 -16.46 -26.80 -5.49
N VAL A 285 -16.31 -27.61 -4.44
CA VAL A 285 -15.04 -28.27 -4.11
C VAL A 285 -14.57 -29.20 -5.24
N ILE A 286 -15.50 -29.97 -5.83
CA ILE A 286 -15.21 -30.88 -6.93
C ILE A 286 -14.84 -30.10 -8.19
N GLU A 287 -15.63 -29.08 -8.56
CA GLU A 287 -15.35 -28.22 -9.72
C GLU A 287 -13.97 -27.52 -9.60
N LEU A 288 -13.55 -27.14 -8.39
CA LEU A 288 -12.25 -26.50 -8.12
C LEU A 288 -11.08 -27.48 -7.92
N GLN A 289 -11.33 -28.79 -8.02
CA GLN A 289 -10.33 -29.84 -7.80
C GLN A 289 -9.62 -29.71 -6.43
N ARG A 290 -10.36 -29.26 -5.40
CA ARG A 290 -9.86 -28.94 -4.05
C ARG A 290 -9.88 -30.16 -3.11
N ILE A 291 -9.39 -31.31 -3.55
CA ILE A 291 -9.31 -32.55 -2.76
C ILE A 291 -7.85 -32.86 -2.42
N PRO A 292 -7.49 -33.25 -1.17
CA PRO A 292 -8.39 -33.66 -0.09
C PRO A 292 -8.92 -32.52 0.79
N ILE A 293 -10.00 -32.82 1.54
CA ILE A 293 -10.70 -31.85 2.41
C ILE A 293 -10.66 -32.26 3.89
N VAL A 294 -10.67 -31.25 4.76
CA VAL A 294 -11.01 -31.43 6.18
C VAL A 294 -12.37 -30.83 6.45
N VAL A 295 -13.24 -31.59 7.11
CA VAL A 295 -14.55 -31.13 7.58
C VAL A 295 -14.54 -31.01 9.10
N VAL A 296 -14.76 -29.79 9.59
CA VAL A 296 -14.81 -29.48 11.01
C VAL A 296 -16.26 -29.54 11.48
N ILE A 297 -16.51 -30.45 12.42
CA ILE A 297 -17.83 -30.74 12.96
C ILE A 297 -17.97 -30.12 14.35
N ASP A 298 -19.07 -29.40 14.58
CA ASP A 298 -19.44 -28.96 15.92
C ASP A 298 -19.87 -30.16 16.77
N VAL A 299 -19.18 -30.36 17.88
CA VAL A 299 -19.46 -31.42 18.86
C VAL A 299 -20.94 -31.39 19.32
N LYS A 300 -21.55 -30.21 19.40
CA LYS A 300 -22.96 -30.07 19.83
C LYS A 300 -23.98 -30.61 18.82
N GLN A 301 -23.65 -30.59 17.53
CA GLN A 301 -24.52 -31.04 16.43
C GLN A 301 -23.89 -32.18 15.62
N ALA A 302 -22.98 -32.93 16.25
CA ALA A 302 -22.03 -33.76 15.52
C ALA A 302 -22.69 -34.86 14.68
N ILE A 303 -23.75 -35.49 15.20
CA ILE A 303 -24.48 -36.56 14.50
C ILE A 303 -25.22 -36.02 13.27
N GLU A 304 -25.85 -34.86 13.38
CA GLU A 304 -26.61 -34.24 12.29
C GLU A 304 -25.67 -33.76 11.19
N GLN A 305 -24.63 -33.01 11.56
CA GLN A 305 -23.62 -32.51 10.61
C GLN A 305 -22.87 -33.66 9.92
N LEU A 306 -22.45 -34.68 10.66
CA LEU A 306 -21.80 -35.85 10.06
C LEU A 306 -22.75 -36.57 9.10
N LYS A 307 -23.99 -36.87 9.50
CA LYS A 307 -24.98 -37.53 8.62
C LYS A 307 -25.21 -36.72 7.36
N TRP A 308 -25.43 -35.42 7.49
CA TRP A 308 -25.74 -34.55 6.35
C TRP A 308 -24.57 -34.52 5.36
N THR A 309 -23.38 -34.19 5.83
CA THR A 309 -22.19 -34.12 4.97
C THR A 309 -21.84 -35.46 4.37
N HIS A 310 -21.82 -36.54 5.16
CA HIS A 310 -21.47 -37.88 4.69
C HIS A 310 -22.47 -38.40 3.66
N THR A 311 -23.77 -38.10 3.83
CA THR A 311 -24.79 -38.50 2.85
C THR A 311 -24.55 -37.89 1.47
N ILE A 312 -23.94 -36.71 1.41
CA ILE A 312 -23.59 -36.06 0.14
C ILE A 312 -22.25 -36.57 -0.36
N LEU A 313 -21.24 -36.66 0.51
CA LEU A 313 -19.87 -37.00 0.13
C LEU A 313 -19.70 -38.46 -0.26
N LYS A 314 -20.53 -39.38 0.25
CA LYS A 314 -20.52 -40.79 -0.16
C LYS A 314 -20.90 -41.03 -1.63
N ASP A 315 -21.52 -40.03 -2.28
CA ASP A 315 -21.83 -40.10 -3.71
C ASP A 315 -20.59 -39.79 -4.57
N TYR A 316 -19.53 -39.25 -3.95
CA TYR A 316 -18.28 -38.85 -4.62
C TYR A 316 -17.06 -39.66 -4.19
N PHE A 317 -17.08 -40.24 -2.99
CA PHE A 317 -15.94 -40.92 -2.38
C PHE A 317 -16.34 -42.23 -1.74
N ASP A 318 -15.48 -43.23 -1.88
CA ASP A 318 -15.68 -44.52 -1.22
C ASP A 318 -15.47 -44.39 0.29
N LYS A 319 -16.12 -45.26 1.07
CA LYS A 319 -16.02 -45.22 2.54
C LYS A 319 -14.57 -45.32 3.03
N GLU A 320 -13.71 -46.06 2.33
CA GLU A 320 -12.27 -46.21 2.62
C GLU A 320 -11.48 -44.89 2.45
N GLU A 321 -11.98 -43.96 1.64
CA GLU A 321 -11.39 -42.64 1.42
C GLU A 321 -11.82 -41.60 2.47
N ILE A 322 -12.71 -41.98 3.38
CA ILE A 322 -13.30 -41.11 4.40
C ILE A 322 -12.85 -41.57 5.79
N SER A 323 -12.38 -40.63 6.62
CA SER A 323 -11.96 -40.90 7.99
C SER A 323 -12.60 -39.94 8.99
N VAL A 324 -13.11 -40.47 10.10
CA VAL A 324 -13.60 -39.69 11.25
C VAL A 324 -12.68 -39.89 12.44
N LEU A 325 -11.94 -38.83 12.80
CA LEU A 325 -10.85 -38.86 13.76
C LEU A 325 -11.24 -38.58 15.21
N PHE A 326 -12.52 -38.51 15.53
CA PHE A 326 -12.99 -38.29 16.89
C PHE A 326 -14.19 -39.17 17.24
N ARG A 327 -14.42 -39.28 18.54
CA ARG A 327 -15.55 -39.97 19.16
C ARG A 327 -16.16 -39.04 20.20
N LEU A 328 -17.45 -39.22 20.45
CA LEU A 328 -18.11 -38.58 21.59
C LEU A 328 -18.03 -39.51 22.81
N ASP A 329 -18.23 -38.94 23.99
CA ASP A 329 -18.39 -39.73 25.20
C ASP A 329 -19.63 -40.62 25.07
N ASP A 330 -19.60 -41.76 25.79
CA ASP A 330 -20.51 -42.89 25.67
C ASP A 330 -20.32 -43.74 24.39
N LYS A 331 -20.06 -45.05 24.58
CA LYS A 331 -19.92 -46.02 23.48
C LYS A 331 -21.22 -46.16 22.70
N ASP A 332 -22.36 -45.99 23.37
CA ASP A 332 -23.69 -46.14 22.79
C ASP A 332 -24.20 -44.88 22.10
N ASN A 333 -23.39 -43.81 22.08
CA ASN A 333 -23.72 -42.55 21.44
C ASN A 333 -24.09 -42.75 19.95
N PRO A 334 -25.21 -42.18 19.46
CA PRO A 334 -25.64 -42.29 18.07
C PRO A 334 -24.57 -41.88 17.05
N PHE A 335 -23.70 -40.93 17.38
CA PHE A 335 -22.55 -40.53 16.56
C PHE A 335 -21.56 -41.67 16.37
N ASN A 336 -21.12 -42.30 17.47
CA ASN A 336 -20.17 -43.40 17.45
C ASN A 336 -20.75 -44.61 16.71
N LYS A 337 -22.03 -44.92 16.94
CA LYS A 337 -22.76 -45.97 16.21
C LYS A 337 -22.85 -45.70 14.71
N TYR A 338 -23.09 -44.47 14.30
CA TYR A 338 -23.14 -44.10 12.88
C TYR A 338 -21.79 -44.33 12.19
N ILE A 339 -20.69 -43.94 12.83
CA ILE A 339 -19.34 -44.16 12.31
C ILE A 339 -19.04 -45.64 12.12
N TRP A 340 -19.36 -46.46 13.12
CA TRP A 340 -19.15 -47.90 13.05
C TRP A 340 -19.98 -48.54 11.94
N ARG A 341 -21.28 -48.22 11.86
CA ARG A 341 -22.19 -48.77 10.82
C ARG A 341 -21.74 -48.44 9.41
N ASN A 342 -21.18 -47.25 9.20
CA ASN A 342 -20.71 -46.78 7.89
C ASN A 342 -19.22 -47.04 7.65
N LYS A 343 -18.52 -47.70 8.58
CA LYS A 343 -17.08 -48.01 8.50
C LYS A 343 -16.20 -46.78 8.25
N LEU A 344 -16.47 -45.67 8.95
CA LEU A 344 -15.76 -44.39 8.78
C LEU A 344 -14.58 -44.21 9.74
N ASN A 345 -14.15 -45.27 10.41
CA ASN A 345 -13.05 -45.27 11.37
C ASN A 345 -11.70 -45.62 10.73
N ASN A 346 -11.52 -45.26 9.46
CA ASN A 346 -10.33 -45.56 8.67
C ASN A 346 -9.13 -44.74 9.14
N PRO A 347 -7.90 -45.26 9.03
CA PRO A 347 -6.69 -44.47 9.24
C PRO A 347 -6.60 -43.35 8.19
N VAL A 348 -5.91 -42.26 8.55
CA VAL A 348 -5.62 -41.18 7.59
C VAL A 348 -4.31 -41.53 6.88
N ALA A 349 -4.38 -41.60 5.56
CA ALA A 349 -3.28 -41.96 4.69
C ALA A 349 -3.31 -41.10 3.41
N LYS A 350 -2.33 -41.30 2.54
CA LYS A 350 -2.16 -40.52 1.30
C LYS A 350 -3.36 -40.56 0.34
N ASN A 351 -4.11 -41.67 0.34
CA ASN A 351 -5.31 -41.83 -0.49
C ASN A 351 -6.59 -41.28 0.16
N THR A 352 -6.56 -40.89 1.44
CA THR A 352 -7.73 -40.30 2.11
C THR A 352 -8.13 -39.00 1.40
N LYS A 353 -9.43 -38.84 1.15
CA LYS A 353 -10.01 -37.67 0.45
C LYS A 353 -10.77 -36.75 1.40
N VAL A 354 -11.39 -37.32 2.44
CA VAL A 354 -12.20 -36.58 3.42
C VAL A 354 -11.78 -36.96 4.84
N VAL A 355 -11.47 -35.96 5.65
CA VAL A 355 -11.20 -36.16 7.08
C VAL A 355 -12.14 -35.31 7.93
N TYR A 356 -12.87 -35.95 8.83
CA TYR A 356 -13.69 -35.27 9.82
C TYR A 356 -12.93 -35.09 11.14
N ILE A 357 -12.90 -33.85 11.62
CA ILE A 357 -12.36 -33.49 12.94
C ILE A 357 -13.40 -32.75 13.77
N SER A 358 -13.20 -32.70 15.09
CA SER A 358 -14.08 -31.92 15.97
C SER A 358 -13.62 -30.47 16.05
N SER A 359 -14.56 -29.57 16.30
CA SER A 359 -14.31 -28.14 16.53
C SER A 359 -13.46 -27.85 17.78
N ASN A 360 -13.37 -28.81 18.71
CA ASN A 360 -12.73 -28.62 20.01
C ASN A 360 -11.32 -29.21 20.12
N LYS A 361 -10.95 -30.18 19.27
CA LYS A 361 -9.68 -30.91 19.41
C LYS A 361 -9.08 -31.28 18.06
N LEU A 362 -7.85 -30.81 17.84
CA LEU A 362 -7.05 -31.17 16.67
C LEU A 362 -6.43 -32.58 16.86
N PRO A 363 -6.75 -33.59 16.04
CA PRO A 363 -6.25 -34.95 16.23
C PRO A 363 -4.77 -35.08 15.86
N LYS A 364 -3.97 -35.67 16.76
CA LYS A 364 -2.56 -35.99 16.48
C LYS A 364 -2.36 -36.86 15.21
N PRO A 365 -3.21 -37.86 14.90
CA PRO A 365 -3.07 -38.64 13.67
C PRO A 365 -3.12 -37.79 12.40
N LEU A 366 -3.95 -36.73 12.36
CA LEU A 366 -4.02 -35.82 11.22
C LEU A 366 -2.68 -35.14 10.97
N LEU A 367 -2.01 -34.68 12.03
CA LEU A 367 -0.72 -33.97 11.94
C LEU A 367 0.47 -34.87 11.61
N LYS A 368 0.34 -36.17 11.80
CA LYS A 368 1.39 -37.16 11.55
C LYS A 368 1.22 -37.89 10.21
N ALA A 369 0.03 -37.82 9.61
CA ALA A 369 -0.26 -38.49 8.36
C ALA A 369 0.31 -37.71 7.17
N ASP A 370 0.63 -38.42 6.09
CA ASP A 370 0.92 -37.84 4.78
C ASP A 370 -0.40 -37.41 4.11
N PHE A 371 -1.05 -36.40 4.71
CA PHE A 371 -2.33 -35.87 4.30
C PHE A 371 -2.30 -34.34 4.39
N VAL A 372 -2.34 -33.67 3.24
CA VAL A 372 -2.31 -32.21 3.15
C VAL A 372 -3.65 -31.72 2.59
N PRO A 373 -4.52 -31.14 3.43
CA PRO A 373 -5.80 -30.61 2.97
C PRO A 373 -5.60 -29.46 1.97
N LYS A 374 -6.38 -29.44 0.89
CA LYS A 374 -6.46 -28.29 -0.05
C LYS A 374 -7.52 -27.27 0.35
N ILE A 375 -8.43 -27.67 1.23
CA ILE A 375 -9.52 -26.85 1.74
C ILE A 375 -9.99 -27.36 3.11
N VAL A 376 -10.46 -26.41 3.93
CA VAL A 376 -11.19 -26.71 5.16
C VAL A 376 -12.65 -26.26 5.01
N LEU A 377 -13.58 -27.15 5.36
CA LEU A 377 -15.01 -26.85 5.49
C LEU A 377 -15.37 -26.85 6.97
N SER A 378 -16.10 -25.84 7.44
CA SER A 378 -16.56 -25.78 8.84
C SER A 378 -17.99 -25.28 8.95
N TYR A 379 -18.74 -25.82 9.92
CA TYR A 379 -20.04 -25.27 10.32
C TYR A 379 -19.86 -24.17 11.39
N GLY A 380 -20.63 -23.09 11.30
CA GLY A 380 -20.72 -22.10 12.39
C GLY A 380 -19.67 -20.97 12.35
N GLY A 381 -20.09 -19.75 12.68
CA GLY A 381 -19.40 -18.50 12.33
C GLY A 381 -19.03 -17.56 13.48
N LYS A 382 -19.42 -17.85 14.73
CA LYS A 382 -18.74 -17.24 15.89
C LYS A 382 -17.38 -17.91 16.00
N GLY A 383 -16.42 -17.38 15.22
CA GLY A 383 -15.14 -17.99 14.88
C GLY A 383 -14.73 -19.05 15.87
N LEU A 384 -14.67 -20.31 15.40
CA LEU A 384 -14.26 -21.51 16.16
C LEU A 384 -13.50 -21.09 17.42
N ASN A 385 -14.03 -21.40 18.61
CA ASN A 385 -13.49 -20.97 19.91
C ASN A 385 -11.96 -20.88 19.86
N TYR A 386 -11.35 -19.81 20.37
CA TYR A 386 -9.89 -19.58 20.32
C TYR A 386 -9.08 -20.82 20.73
N ASN A 387 -8.74 -21.68 19.76
CA ASN A 387 -8.14 -22.98 20.01
C ASN A 387 -7.24 -23.42 18.84
N ASN A 388 -6.60 -24.56 19.03
CA ASN A 388 -5.65 -25.12 18.07
C ASN A 388 -6.33 -25.54 16.75
N VAL A 389 -7.64 -25.85 16.77
CA VAL A 389 -8.40 -26.15 15.55
C VAL A 389 -8.52 -24.88 14.72
N THR A 390 -8.96 -23.76 15.30
CA THR A 390 -9.08 -22.47 14.61
C THR A 390 -7.76 -22.02 13.98
N GLN A 391 -6.66 -22.14 14.74
CA GLN A 391 -5.32 -21.80 14.23
C GLN A 391 -4.92 -22.68 13.05
N TYR A 392 -5.20 -23.99 13.12
CA TYR A 392 -4.95 -24.90 12.03
C TYR A 392 -5.80 -24.55 10.80
N THR A 393 -7.11 -24.34 10.97
CA THR A 393 -8.05 -24.13 9.86
C THR A 393 -7.83 -22.82 9.12
N GLN A 394 -7.42 -21.76 9.83
CA GLN A 394 -7.18 -20.43 9.24
C GLN A 394 -5.78 -20.30 8.61
N GLY A 395 -4.99 -21.38 8.56
CA GLY A 395 -3.71 -21.43 7.87
C GLY A 395 -3.78 -21.87 6.40
N PHE A 396 -4.96 -22.26 5.91
CA PHE A 396 -5.15 -22.76 4.55
C PHE A 396 -5.54 -21.65 3.58
N ASP A 397 -5.15 -21.79 2.30
CA ASP A 397 -5.51 -20.86 1.20
C ASP A 397 -7.03 -20.78 0.93
N LEU A 398 -7.77 -21.83 1.31
CA LEU A 398 -9.22 -21.82 1.23
C LEU A 398 -9.85 -22.46 2.46
N GLN A 399 -10.68 -21.68 3.14
CA GLN A 399 -11.58 -22.13 4.19
C GLN A 399 -12.99 -21.70 3.84
N MET A 400 -13.93 -22.64 3.73
CA MET A 400 -15.35 -22.31 3.60
C MET A 400 -16.05 -22.52 4.93
N VAL A 401 -16.71 -21.47 5.41
CA VAL A 401 -17.50 -21.48 6.64
C VAL A 401 -18.97 -21.48 6.25
N TYR A 402 -19.67 -22.57 6.51
CA TYR A 402 -21.10 -22.70 6.28
C TYR A 402 -21.86 -22.20 7.52
N GLU A 403 -22.49 -21.04 7.40
CA GLU A 403 -23.04 -20.29 8.53
C GLU A 403 -24.54 -20.04 8.39
N ASP A 404 -25.25 -20.16 9.51
CA ASP A 404 -26.65 -19.76 9.62
C ASP A 404 -26.79 -18.27 9.96
N THR A 405 -27.74 -17.65 9.28
CA THR A 405 -28.14 -16.23 9.14
C THR A 405 -28.04 -15.28 10.35
N THR A 406 -27.73 -15.75 11.54
CA THR A 406 -27.76 -14.93 12.76
C THR A 406 -26.59 -13.95 12.89
N SER A 407 -25.47 -14.16 12.19
CA SER A 407 -24.28 -13.32 12.34
C SER A 407 -23.74 -12.70 11.05
N SER A 408 -23.95 -13.33 9.87
CA SER A 408 -23.43 -12.94 8.54
C SER A 408 -21.96 -12.47 8.52
N THR A 409 -21.20 -12.79 9.57
CA THR A 409 -19.85 -12.29 9.83
C THR A 409 -19.00 -13.37 10.49
N TYR A 410 -17.73 -13.39 10.14
CA TYR A 410 -16.75 -14.33 10.66
C TYR A 410 -15.44 -13.60 10.96
N TRP A 411 -14.89 -13.77 12.16
CA TRP A 411 -13.59 -13.18 12.51
C TRP A 411 -12.44 -14.08 12.05
N ASN A 412 -11.68 -13.65 11.03
CA ASN A 412 -10.44 -14.30 10.61
C ASN A 412 -9.27 -13.72 11.42
N ARG A 413 -8.59 -14.59 12.20
CA ARG A 413 -7.47 -14.19 13.06
C ARG A 413 -6.18 -13.99 12.28
N SER A 414 -5.90 -14.85 11.30
CA SER A 414 -4.72 -14.76 10.45
C SER A 414 -4.71 -13.42 9.68
N GLU A 415 -5.87 -13.02 9.17
CA GLU A 415 -6.06 -11.80 8.40
C GLU A 415 -6.45 -10.58 9.26
N ARG A 416 -6.73 -10.79 10.56
CA ARG A 416 -7.15 -9.77 11.54
C ARG A 416 -8.32 -8.90 11.08
N LYS A 417 -9.35 -9.51 10.48
CA LYS A 417 -10.53 -8.79 9.95
C LYS A 417 -11.81 -9.59 10.03
N LEU A 418 -12.93 -8.87 9.94
CA LEU A 418 -14.27 -9.45 9.76
C LEU A 418 -14.48 -9.80 8.29
N VAL A 419 -14.93 -11.03 8.05
CA VAL A 419 -15.31 -11.56 6.74
C VAL A 419 -16.83 -11.63 6.69
N HIS A 420 -17.42 -11.13 5.62
CA HIS A 420 -18.87 -11.13 5.41
C HIS A 420 -19.31 -12.27 4.50
N GLY A 421 -20.58 -12.65 4.61
CA GLY A 421 -21.20 -13.66 3.76
C GLY A 421 -21.07 -13.29 2.29
N ILE A 422 -20.73 -14.26 1.43
CA ILE A 422 -20.73 -14.02 -0.01
C ILE A 422 -22.15 -13.68 -0.49
N MET A 423 -22.34 -12.43 -0.90
CA MET A 423 -23.59 -11.96 -1.51
C MET A 423 -23.81 -12.64 -2.84
#